data_AF-S2S772-F1
#
_entry.id   AF-S2S772-F1
#
_cell.length_a   1.000
_cell.length_b   1.000
_cell.length_c   1.000
_cell.angle_alpha   90.00
_cell.angle_beta   90.00
_cell.angle_gamma   90.00
#
_symmetry.space_group_name_H-M   'P 1'
#
loop_
_entity.id
_entity.type
_entity.pdbx_description
1 polymer ?
#
loop_
_entity_poly.entity_id
_entity_poly.type
_entity_poly.pdbx_seq_one_letter_code
_entity_poly.pdbx_strand_id
1 'polypeptide(L)' 'TTAGTGQCHEGVHKDDPTQFTRTWFSWANMTYCQLALDYVRDQEKEVAL' A
#
# COMPACT_ATOMS: atom_id res chain seq x y z
N THR A 1 -7.62 -2.35 -0.40
CA THR A 1 -7.26 -3.79 -0.36
C THR A 1 -6.62 -4.14 -1.71
N THR A 2 -6.03 -5.33 -1.89
CA THR A 2 -5.32 -5.71 -3.13
C THR A 2 -6.12 -6.66 -4.04
N ALA A 3 -7.37 -6.98 -3.69
CA ALA A 3 -8.18 -7.98 -4.40
C ALA A 3 -7.50 -9.36 -4.59
N GLY A 4 -6.49 -9.70 -3.77
CA GLY A 4 -5.69 -10.93 -3.93
C GLY A 4 -4.57 -10.86 -4.98
N THR A 5 -4.40 -9.71 -5.67
CA THR A 5 -3.39 -9.54 -6.73
C THR A 5 -1.98 -9.25 -6.20
N GLY A 6 -1.86 -8.87 -4.93
CA GLY A 6 -0.60 -8.38 -4.37
C GLY A 6 -0.14 -7.03 -4.92
N GLN A 7 -1.03 -6.27 -5.58
CA GLN A 7 -0.77 -4.92 -6.09
C GLN A 7 -1.70 -3.90 -5.43
N CYS A 8 -1.27 -2.63 -5.38
CA CYS A 8 -2.14 -1.52 -5.03
C CYS A 8 -2.93 -1.06 -6.26
N HIS A 9 -4.16 -0.57 -6.04
CA HIS A 9 -5.10 -0.12 -7.07
C HIS A 9 -5.43 1.37 -6.90
N GLU A 10 -5.89 2.04 -7.96
CA GLU A 10 -6.25 3.47 -7.93
C GLU A 10 -7.53 3.72 -7.12
N GLY A 11 -8.57 2.94 -7.39
CA GLY A 11 -9.83 2.94 -6.64
C GLY A 11 -10.24 1.51 -6.33
N VAL A 12 -10.86 1.30 -5.17
CA VAL A 12 -11.38 0.00 -4.72
C VAL A 12 -12.79 0.23 -4.20
N HIS A 13 -13.75 -0.59 -4.62
CA HIS A 13 -15.12 -0.51 -4.12
C HIS A 13 -15.17 -0.91 -2.63
N LYS A 14 -15.94 -0.16 -1.83
CA LYS A 14 -15.94 -0.32 -0.36
C LYS A 14 -16.47 -1.68 0.11
N ASP A 15 -17.48 -2.21 -0.59
CA ASP A 15 -18.18 -3.45 -0.20
C ASP A 15 -17.68 -4.68 -0.97
N ASP A 16 -16.98 -4.48 -2.10
CA ASP A 16 -16.50 -5.56 -2.95
C ASP A 16 -15.12 -5.22 -3.53
N PRO A 17 -14.03 -5.66 -2.87
CA PRO A 17 -12.69 -5.30 -3.29
C PRO A 17 -12.27 -5.90 -4.64
N THR A 18 -13.01 -6.85 -5.20
CA THR A 18 -12.73 -7.40 -6.54
C THR A 18 -13.03 -6.38 -7.64
N GLN A 19 -13.84 -5.36 -7.32
CA GLN A 19 -14.10 -4.20 -8.17
C GLN A 19 -13.10 -3.09 -7.87
N PHE A 20 -12.09 -2.98 -8.71
CA PHE A 20 -11.05 -1.95 -8.60
C PHE A 20 -10.71 -1.36 -9.97
N THR A 21 -10.09 -0.19 -9.96
CA THR A 21 -9.54 0.45 -11.17
C THR A 21 -8.01 0.33 -11.20
N ARG A 22 -7.48 0.14 -12.41
CA ARG A 22 -6.07 -0.14 -12.74
C ARG A 22 -5.54 -1.41 -12.08
N THR A 23 -5.37 -2.44 -12.92
CA THR A 23 -4.67 -3.69 -12.55
C THR A 23 -3.18 -3.47 -12.28
N TRP A 24 -2.58 -2.46 -12.92
CA TRP A 24 -1.21 -2.05 -12.66
C TRP A 24 -1.12 -0.55 -12.47
N PHE A 25 -0.68 -0.12 -11.29
CA PHE A 25 -0.45 1.28 -10.98
C PHE A 25 0.82 1.44 -10.13
N SER A 26 1.96 1.57 -10.82
CA SER A 26 3.29 1.62 -10.19
C SER A 26 3.43 2.71 -9.13
N TRP A 27 2.79 3.86 -9.34
CA TRP A 27 2.82 4.95 -8.38
C TRP A 27 2.21 4.53 -7.03
N ALA A 28 1.02 3.93 -7.02
CA ALA A 28 0.39 3.45 -5.80
C ALA A 28 1.24 2.40 -5.07
N ASN A 29 1.88 1.48 -5.83
CA ASN A 29 2.81 0.51 -5.26
C ASN A 29 4.01 1.19 -4.58
N MET A 30 4.62 2.18 -5.23
CA MET A 30 5.79 2.88 -4.68
C MET A 30 5.43 3.77 -3.49
N THR A 31 4.23 4.37 -3.47
CA THR A 31 3.73 5.08 -2.29
C THR A 31 3.55 4.14 -1.10
N TYR A 32 3.05 2.92 -1.33
CA TYR A 32 2.97 1.90 -0.28
C TYR A 32 4.36 1.48 0.24
N CYS A 33 5.32 1.23 -0.66
CA CYS A 33 6.70 0.93 -0.26
C CYS A 33 7.34 2.06 0.56
N GLN A 34 7.13 3.31 0.15
CA GLN A 34 7.63 4.48 0.87
C GLN A 34 7.07 4.52 2.30
N LEU A 35 5.75 4.34 2.45
CA LEU A 35 5.11 4.29 3.77
C LEU A 35 5.68 3.17 4.65
N ALA A 36 5.89 1.98 4.09
CA ALA A 36 6.47 0.86 4.83
C ALA A 36 7.89 1.16 5.32
N LEU A 37 8.73 1.74 4.48
CA LEU A 37 10.10 2.14 4.84
C LEU A 37 10.10 3.26 5.89
N ASP A 38 9.19 4.22 5.77
CA ASP A 38 9.04 5.30 6.75
C ASP A 38 8.64 4.77 8.12
N TYR A 39 7.66 3.85 8.16
CA TYR A 39 7.22 3.20 9.39
C TYR A 39 8.36 2.42 10.07
N VAL A 40 9.10 1.61 9.32
CA VAL A 40 10.25 0.85 9.87
C VAL A 40 11.30 1.80 10.44
N ARG A 41 11.64 2.86 9.70
CA ARG A 41 12.61 3.86 10.16
C ARG A 41 12.16 4.56 11.45
N ASP A 42 10.87 4.83 11.60
CA ASP A 42 10.37 5.49 12.80
C ASP A 42 10.34 4.55 14.01
N GLN A 43 10.10 3.24 13.82
CA GLN A 43 10.27 2.23 14.88
C GLN A 43 11.72 2.12 15.37
N GLU A 44 12.72 2.22 14.48
CA GLU A 44 14.13 2.23 14.89
C GLU A 44 14.48 3.43 15.78
N LYS A 45 13.86 4.60 15.54
CA LYS A 45 14.09 5.78 16.37
C LYS A 45 13.47 5.66 17.76
N GLU A 46 12.31 5.02 17.88
CA GLU A 46 11.64 4.80 19.17
C GLU A 46 12.43 3.83 20.07
N VAL A 47 13.14 2.85 19.50
CA VAL A 47 13.97 1.90 20.25
C VAL A 47 15.35 2.47 20.61
N ALA A 48 15.81 3.48 19.89
CA ALA A 48 17.11 4.14 20.12
C ALA A 48 17.07 5.25 21.21
N LEU A 49 15.89 5.53 21.78
CA LEU A 49 15.65 6.47 22.88
C LEU A 49 15.39 5.71 24.20
#